data_AF-A0A537RH23-F1
#
_entry.id   AF-A0A537RH23-F1
#
_cell.length_a   1.000
_cell.length_b   1.000
_cell.length_c   1.000
_cell.angle_alpha   90.00
_cell.angle_beta   90.00
_cell.angle_gamma   90.00
#
_symmetry.space_group_name_H-M   'P 1'
#
loop_
_entity.id
_entity.type
_entity.pdbx_description
1 polymer ?
#
loop_
_entity_poly.entity_id
_entity_poly.type
_entity_poly.pdbx_seq_one_letter_code
_entity_poly.pdbx_strand_id
1 'polypeptide(L)'
;MDIAKIPIGRAPPHDFNVVVEIPQGGVPVKYELDKTSGAMFVDRFLHTAMFYPGNYGFVPHTLARDGDPIDVLVVGPAAVVPGAVVRCRPIGALMMEDEQGPDEKIIAVPVDELHPFYTGARSYQDLPPILRDQIAHFFRHYKDLEAGKWVNVARWADAEEAAALIAAASVAEDEFNDWYDTEHIPERQRVPGFLVCQRWIGADNPKQSVATYDVESVSVLQGPAYRAIGGENLSPWSKRVTGRVQRLVRFEGDQILPGDQASPENAGGLLLVGMTPAAAVETAFNAWYDTEHVPALARVPGVLCARRFRTAGGSPKYMALYHLASPAVVDGAEWKRASGSTPMPEHIRPQISDRLRLVCCKYRRQG
;
A
#
# COMPACT_ATOMS: atom_id res chain seq x y z
N MET A 1 13.88 -10.03 -0.01
CA MET A 1 13.46 -10.07 -1.43
C MET A 1 12.85 -8.72 -1.77
N ASP A 2 13.08 -8.15 -2.96
CA ASP A 2 12.49 -6.86 -3.35
C ASP A 2 11.26 -7.11 -4.23
N ILE A 3 10.08 -7.10 -3.62
CA ILE A 3 8.81 -7.40 -4.32
C ILE A 3 8.52 -6.39 -5.41
N ALA A 4 8.94 -5.14 -5.24
CA ALA A 4 8.68 -4.09 -6.23
C ALA A 4 9.32 -4.36 -7.59
N LYS A 5 10.24 -5.34 -7.67
CA LYS A 5 10.90 -5.79 -8.90
C LYS A 5 10.34 -7.10 -9.46
N ILE A 6 9.32 -7.69 -8.83
CA ILE A 6 8.72 -8.95 -9.25
C ILE A 6 7.45 -8.63 -10.03
N PRO A 7 7.42 -8.76 -11.36
CA PRO A 7 6.23 -8.42 -12.13
C PRO A 7 5.05 -9.32 -11.77
N ILE A 8 3.82 -8.84 -12.00
CA ILE A 8 2.59 -9.64 -11.86
C ILE A 8 2.71 -10.97 -12.60
N GLY A 9 3.29 -10.96 -13.80
CA GLY A 9 3.38 -12.14 -14.67
C GLY A 9 3.97 -11.82 -16.02
N ARG A 10 4.14 -12.83 -16.88
CA ARG A 10 4.51 -12.61 -18.28
C ARG A 10 3.32 -12.20 -19.14
N ALA A 11 2.14 -12.75 -18.85
CA ALA A 11 0.90 -12.44 -19.54
C ALA A 11 -0.30 -12.56 -18.59
N PRO A 12 -0.42 -11.69 -17.56
CA PRO A 12 -1.59 -11.69 -16.68
C PRO A 12 -2.89 -11.44 -17.48
N PRO A 13 -4.04 -11.99 -17.04
CA PRO A 13 -4.23 -12.82 -15.85
C PRO A 13 -3.92 -14.31 -16.05
N HIS A 14 -3.50 -14.75 -17.24
CA HIS A 14 -3.39 -16.18 -17.57
C HIS A 14 -1.99 -16.79 -17.34
N ASP A 15 -0.95 -15.96 -17.26
CA ASP A 15 0.41 -16.31 -16.82
C ASP A 15 0.86 -15.27 -15.80
N PHE A 16 0.94 -15.68 -14.53
CA PHE A 16 1.25 -14.81 -13.40
C PHE A 16 2.22 -15.46 -12.40
N ASN A 17 2.89 -14.63 -11.62
CA ASN A 17 3.81 -15.04 -10.57
C ASN A 17 3.07 -15.14 -9.24
N VAL A 18 3.41 -16.15 -8.44
CA VAL A 18 2.96 -16.30 -7.06
C VAL A 18 4.17 -16.30 -6.14
N VAL A 19 4.18 -15.41 -5.16
CA VAL A 19 5.17 -15.43 -4.08
C VAL A 19 4.66 -16.40 -3.01
N VAL A 20 5.35 -17.52 -2.81
CA VAL A 20 4.93 -18.58 -1.88
C VAL A 20 5.23 -18.16 -0.45
N GLU A 21 4.25 -18.27 0.44
CA GLU A 21 4.39 -17.98 1.87
C GLU A 21 4.35 -19.26 2.70
N ILE A 22 3.49 -20.21 2.32
CA ILE A 22 3.27 -21.44 3.07
C ILE A 22 3.46 -22.65 2.14
N PRO A 23 4.39 -23.56 2.47
CA PRO A 23 4.62 -24.74 1.66
C PRO A 23 3.48 -25.75 1.81
N GLN A 24 3.17 -26.47 0.73
CA GLN A 24 2.26 -27.62 0.76
C GLN A 24 2.68 -28.63 1.83
N GLY A 25 1.74 -29.06 2.67
CA GLY A 25 1.99 -30.05 3.72
C GLY A 25 3.02 -29.61 4.78
N GLY A 26 3.42 -28.34 4.78
CA GLY A 26 4.38 -27.79 5.74
C GLY A 26 3.84 -27.79 7.16
N VAL A 27 4.72 -27.56 8.14
CA VAL A 27 4.31 -27.37 9.54
C VAL A 27 3.19 -26.32 9.64
N PRO A 28 2.22 -26.45 10.58
CA PRO A 28 1.01 -25.65 10.64
C PRO A 28 1.28 -24.23 11.17
N VAL A 29 2.11 -23.50 10.44
CA VAL A 29 2.55 -22.14 10.70
C VAL A 29 2.15 -21.32 9.48
N LYS A 30 1.28 -20.33 9.68
CA LYS A 30 1.02 -19.31 8.68
C LYS A 30 2.15 -18.31 8.75
N TYR A 31 2.94 -18.29 7.69
CA TYR A 31 3.86 -17.20 7.44
C TYR A 31 3.17 -16.14 6.59
N GLU A 32 3.65 -14.92 6.71
CA GLU A 32 3.22 -13.81 5.89
C GLU A 32 4.44 -12.94 5.57
N LEU A 33 4.53 -12.49 4.33
CA LEU A 33 5.63 -11.65 3.92
C LEU A 33 5.34 -10.20 4.30
N ASP A 34 6.18 -9.64 5.17
CA ASP A 34 6.15 -8.21 5.46
C ASP A 34 6.69 -7.41 4.28
N LYS A 35 5.79 -6.72 3.57
CA LYS A 35 6.07 -6.03 2.30
C LYS A 35 7.16 -4.96 2.45
N THR A 36 7.28 -4.36 3.64
CA THR A 36 8.26 -3.31 3.95
C THR A 36 9.68 -3.87 4.04
N SER A 37 9.89 -4.88 4.90
CA SER A 37 11.21 -5.47 5.10
C SER A 37 11.57 -6.52 4.05
N GLY A 38 10.58 -7.07 3.35
CA GLY A 38 10.72 -8.20 2.44
C GLY A 38 11.08 -9.50 3.15
N ALA A 39 10.79 -9.60 4.46
CA ALA A 39 11.06 -10.77 5.29
C ALA A 39 9.77 -11.57 5.57
N MET A 40 9.92 -12.88 5.78
CA MET A 40 8.83 -13.75 6.22
C MET A 40 8.63 -13.62 7.74
N PHE A 41 7.44 -13.23 8.17
CA PHE A 41 7.03 -13.21 9.56
C PHE A 41 6.12 -14.40 9.85
N VAL A 42 6.16 -14.88 11.09
CA VAL A 42 5.14 -15.79 11.59
C VAL A 42 3.91 -14.94 11.93
N ASP A 43 2.82 -15.12 11.18
CA ASP A 43 1.53 -14.51 11.49
C ASP A 43 0.89 -15.26 12.66
N ARG A 44 0.71 -16.58 12.50
CA ARG A 44 0.15 -17.44 13.54
C ARG A 44 0.48 -18.91 13.36
N PHE A 45 0.32 -19.67 14.44
CA PHE A 45 0.24 -21.12 14.40
C PHE A 45 -1.22 -21.52 14.19
N LEU A 46 -1.50 -22.50 13.33
CA LEU A 46 -2.86 -23.00 13.18
C LEU A 46 -3.25 -23.75 14.46
N HIS A 47 -4.46 -23.49 14.97
CA HIS A 47 -4.98 -24.15 16.17
C HIS A 47 -5.56 -25.55 15.87
N THR A 48 -5.79 -25.86 14.58
CA THR A 48 -6.26 -27.16 14.11
C THR A 48 -5.09 -28.05 13.68
N ALA A 49 -5.29 -29.38 13.74
CA ALA A 49 -4.32 -30.36 13.25
C ALA A 49 -4.42 -30.53 11.72
N MET A 50 -4.33 -29.42 10.98
CA MET A 50 -4.49 -29.37 9.53
C MET A 50 -3.23 -28.82 8.86
N PHE A 51 -3.04 -29.19 7.59
CA PHE A 51 -1.92 -28.76 6.77
C PHE A 51 -2.43 -28.21 5.43
N TYR A 52 -1.73 -27.24 4.85
CA TYR A 52 -2.12 -26.65 3.58
C TYR A 52 -2.09 -27.71 2.46
N PRO A 53 -3.17 -27.87 1.68
CA PRO A 53 -3.30 -28.91 0.65
C PRO A 53 -2.55 -28.58 -0.65
N GLY A 54 -1.94 -27.40 -0.74
CA GLY A 54 -1.13 -26.90 -1.84
C GLY A 54 -0.17 -25.83 -1.32
N ASN A 55 0.69 -25.31 -2.18
CA ASN A 55 1.53 -24.17 -1.81
C ASN A 55 0.64 -22.91 -1.79
N TYR A 56 0.74 -22.10 -0.75
CA TYR A 56 -0.09 -20.92 -0.58
C TYR A 56 0.76 -19.66 -0.65
N GLY A 57 0.24 -18.62 -1.28
CA GLY A 57 0.90 -17.33 -1.41
C GLY A 57 0.01 -16.33 -2.13
N PHE A 58 0.62 -15.31 -2.73
CA PHE A 58 -0.14 -14.21 -3.34
C PHE A 58 0.44 -13.76 -4.69
N VAL A 59 -0.39 -13.08 -5.49
CA VAL A 59 0.05 -12.41 -6.74
C VAL A 59 0.58 -11.01 -6.41
N PRO A 60 1.85 -10.67 -6.71
CA PRO A 60 2.38 -9.33 -6.45
C PRO A 60 1.66 -8.28 -7.30
N HIS A 61 1.61 -7.03 -6.83
CA HIS A 61 0.98 -5.89 -7.53
C HIS A 61 -0.50 -6.12 -7.92
N THR A 62 -1.24 -6.76 -7.01
CA THR A 62 -2.69 -6.86 -7.09
C THR A 62 -3.33 -6.30 -5.83
N LEU A 63 -4.57 -5.85 -5.95
CA LEU A 63 -5.37 -5.38 -4.82
C LEU A 63 -6.77 -6.00 -4.86
N ALA A 64 -7.00 -6.99 -4.01
CA ALA A 64 -8.31 -7.57 -3.76
C ALA A 64 -9.17 -6.63 -2.90
N ARG A 65 -10.42 -7.02 -2.67
CA ARG A 65 -11.43 -6.18 -2.00
C ARG A 65 -11.17 -5.99 -0.50
N ASP A 66 -10.55 -6.96 0.13
CA ASP A 66 -10.11 -6.93 1.53
C ASP A 66 -8.90 -6.00 1.76
N GLY A 67 -8.24 -5.55 0.69
CA GLY A 67 -7.06 -4.69 0.74
C GLY A 67 -5.73 -5.43 0.62
N ASP A 68 -5.76 -6.75 0.53
CA ASP A 68 -4.58 -7.58 0.34
C ASP A 68 -4.37 -7.96 -1.11
N PRO A 69 -3.18 -8.46 -1.48
CA PRO A 69 -2.97 -9.00 -2.82
C PRO A 69 -3.79 -10.28 -2.99
N ILE A 70 -4.12 -10.61 -4.23
CA ILE A 70 -4.90 -11.81 -4.53
C ILE A 70 -4.20 -13.06 -4.01
N ASP A 71 -4.89 -13.80 -3.16
CA ASP A 71 -4.43 -15.07 -2.59
C ASP A 71 -4.54 -16.21 -3.58
N VAL A 72 -3.55 -17.10 -3.57
CA VAL A 72 -3.42 -18.22 -4.50
C VAL A 72 -3.01 -19.49 -3.77
N LEU A 73 -3.76 -20.56 -3.99
CA LEU A 73 -3.34 -21.93 -3.72
C LEU A 73 -2.80 -22.56 -5.02
N VAL A 74 -1.49 -22.78 -5.07
CA VAL A 74 -0.80 -23.46 -6.16
C VAL A 74 -0.76 -24.95 -5.90
N VAL A 75 -1.54 -25.69 -6.68
CA VAL A 75 -1.56 -27.16 -6.67
C VAL A 75 -0.30 -27.67 -7.36
N GLY A 76 0.50 -28.45 -6.63
CA GLY A 76 1.78 -28.99 -7.13
C GLY A 76 2.09 -30.37 -6.56
N PRO A 77 3.08 -31.09 -7.14
CA PRO A 77 3.50 -32.38 -6.62
C PRO A 77 4.45 -32.26 -5.41
N ALA A 78 4.98 -31.06 -5.16
CA ALA A 78 6.01 -30.82 -4.16
C ALA A 78 5.80 -29.48 -3.43
N ALA A 79 6.31 -29.44 -2.20
CA ALA A 79 6.39 -28.22 -1.41
C ALA A 79 7.43 -27.25 -2.01
N VAL A 80 7.07 -25.98 -2.07
CA VAL A 80 7.94 -24.89 -2.52
C VAL A 80 8.35 -24.06 -1.30
N VAL A 81 9.64 -23.73 -1.21
CA VAL A 81 10.19 -22.99 -0.08
C VAL A 81 9.54 -21.59 0.05
N PRO A 82 9.19 -21.14 1.28
CA PRO A 82 8.70 -19.78 1.51
C PRO A 82 9.64 -18.70 0.94
N GLY A 83 9.06 -17.66 0.36
CA GLY A 83 9.73 -16.57 -0.33
C GLY A 83 10.12 -16.86 -1.78
N ALA A 84 9.96 -18.10 -2.27
CA ALA A 84 10.19 -18.39 -3.68
C ALA A 84 9.03 -17.90 -4.56
N VAL A 85 9.34 -17.60 -5.82
CA VAL A 85 8.36 -17.18 -6.83
C VAL A 85 8.10 -18.32 -7.79
N VAL A 86 6.83 -18.69 -7.98
CA VAL A 86 6.39 -19.73 -8.92
C VAL A 86 5.57 -19.08 -10.02
N ARG A 87 5.89 -19.39 -11.28
CA ARG A 87 5.08 -18.96 -12.44
C ARG A 87 3.92 -19.92 -12.64
N CYS A 88 2.71 -19.39 -12.63
CA CYS A 88 1.47 -20.11 -12.53
C CYS A 88 0.47 -19.67 -13.60
N ARG A 89 -0.55 -20.50 -13.78
CA ARG A 89 -1.76 -20.18 -14.55
C ARG A 89 -3.00 -20.56 -13.74
N PRO A 90 -4.10 -19.79 -13.83
CA PRO A 90 -5.29 -20.06 -13.05
C PRO A 90 -6.05 -21.25 -13.64
N ILE A 91 -6.70 -22.03 -12.79
CA ILE A 91 -7.63 -23.11 -13.21
C ILE A 91 -9.00 -22.97 -12.54
N GLY A 92 -9.14 -22.11 -11.54
CA GLY A 92 -10.42 -21.79 -10.92
C GLY A 92 -10.22 -20.92 -9.69
N ALA A 93 -11.28 -20.71 -8.93
CA ALA A 93 -11.20 -20.05 -7.63
C ALA A 93 -12.20 -20.67 -6.65
N LEU A 94 -11.85 -20.64 -5.37
CA LEU A 94 -12.75 -20.97 -4.27
C LEU A 94 -13.35 -19.68 -3.72
N MET A 95 -14.65 -19.48 -3.92
CA MET A 95 -15.36 -18.31 -3.43
C MET A 95 -15.86 -18.61 -2.02
N MET A 96 -15.43 -17.81 -1.05
CA MET A 96 -15.81 -17.93 0.35
C MET A 96 -16.09 -16.57 0.99
N GLU A 97 -16.60 -16.61 2.21
CA GLU A 97 -16.83 -15.47 3.07
C GLU A 97 -16.35 -15.83 4.48
N ASP A 98 -15.68 -14.91 5.15
CA ASP A 98 -15.22 -15.07 6.53
C ASP A 98 -15.68 -13.92 7.42
N GLU A 99 -15.17 -13.84 8.65
CA GLU A 99 -15.55 -12.80 9.61
C GLU A 99 -15.27 -11.35 9.14
N GLN A 100 -14.46 -11.15 8.10
CA GLN A 100 -14.12 -9.85 7.52
C GLN A 100 -14.81 -9.56 6.19
N GLY A 101 -15.58 -10.52 5.65
CA GLY A 101 -16.37 -10.36 4.43
C GLY A 101 -15.96 -11.35 3.32
N PRO A 102 -16.19 -10.99 2.03
CA PRO A 102 -15.84 -11.85 0.91
C PRO A 102 -14.35 -12.17 0.87
N ASP A 103 -14.03 -13.44 0.68
CA ASP A 103 -12.67 -13.96 0.61
C ASP A 103 -12.55 -14.95 -0.56
N GLU A 104 -11.77 -14.63 -1.58
CA GLU A 104 -11.55 -15.49 -2.74
C GLU A 104 -10.15 -16.10 -2.72
N LYS A 105 -10.05 -17.41 -2.97
CA LYS A 105 -8.76 -18.10 -3.15
C LYS A 105 -8.61 -18.57 -4.58
N ILE A 106 -7.70 -17.98 -5.35
CA ILE A 106 -7.39 -18.46 -6.70
C ILE A 106 -6.76 -19.85 -6.58
N ILE A 107 -7.20 -20.78 -7.43
CA ILE A 107 -6.62 -22.10 -7.56
C ILE A 107 -5.81 -22.12 -8.85
N ALA A 108 -4.52 -22.38 -8.73
CA ALA A 108 -3.58 -22.31 -9.83
C ALA A 108 -2.70 -23.56 -9.90
N VAL A 109 -2.07 -23.77 -11.06
CA VAL A 109 -1.03 -24.77 -11.26
C VAL A 109 0.20 -24.10 -11.89
N PRO A 110 1.40 -24.67 -11.72
CA PRO A 110 2.59 -24.19 -12.43
C PRO A 110 2.35 -24.18 -13.95
N VAL A 111 2.97 -23.23 -14.64
CA VAL A 111 3.02 -23.24 -16.11
C VAL A 111 3.75 -24.48 -16.63
N ASP A 112 3.41 -24.91 -17.84
CA ASP A 112 3.95 -26.16 -18.43
C ASP A 112 5.47 -26.13 -18.60
N GLU A 113 6.06 -24.94 -18.85
CA GLU A 113 7.52 -24.75 -18.92
C GLU A 113 8.25 -25.13 -17.62
N LEU A 114 7.59 -24.99 -16.46
CA LEU A 114 8.17 -25.37 -15.17
C LEU A 114 7.91 -26.84 -14.87
N HIS A 115 6.70 -27.33 -15.16
CA HIS A 115 6.33 -28.71 -14.85
C HIS A 115 5.12 -29.19 -15.69
N PRO A 116 5.28 -30.20 -16.57
CA PRO A 116 4.23 -30.61 -17.52
C PRO A 116 3.12 -31.49 -16.91
N PHE A 117 3.21 -31.84 -15.62
CA PHE A 117 2.23 -32.74 -14.97
C PHE A 117 0.78 -32.24 -15.04
N TYR A 118 0.58 -30.93 -15.07
CA TYR A 118 -0.75 -30.33 -15.14
C TYR A 118 -1.14 -29.83 -16.52
N THR A 119 -0.42 -30.16 -17.59
CA THR A 119 -0.71 -29.67 -18.96
C THR A 119 -2.16 -29.91 -19.41
N GLY A 120 -2.78 -31.01 -18.95
CA GLY A 120 -4.19 -31.29 -19.22
C GLY A 120 -5.20 -30.53 -18.36
N ALA A 121 -4.80 -30.00 -17.20
CA ALA A 121 -5.70 -29.34 -16.26
C ALA A 121 -5.93 -27.88 -16.65
N ARG A 122 -7.09 -27.58 -17.26
CA ARG A 122 -7.51 -26.23 -17.67
C ARG A 122 -8.56 -25.65 -16.73
N SER A 123 -9.25 -26.51 -16.00
CA SER A 123 -10.26 -26.18 -15.00
C SER A 123 -9.90 -26.84 -13.67
N TYR A 124 -10.34 -26.26 -12.56
CA TYR A 124 -10.31 -26.90 -11.25
C TYR A 124 -11.03 -28.26 -11.30
N GLN A 125 -11.96 -28.45 -12.24
CA GLN A 125 -12.67 -29.69 -12.45
C GLN A 125 -11.81 -30.84 -12.99
N ASP A 126 -10.66 -30.52 -13.57
CA ASP A 126 -9.68 -31.49 -14.04
C ASP A 126 -8.80 -32.02 -12.89
N LEU A 127 -8.90 -31.41 -11.69
CA LEU A 127 -8.30 -31.96 -10.49
C LEU A 127 -9.09 -33.16 -9.98
N PRO A 128 -8.42 -34.14 -9.33
CA PRO A 128 -9.11 -35.24 -8.67
C PRO A 128 -10.22 -34.72 -7.74
N PRO A 129 -11.43 -35.30 -7.77
CA PRO A 129 -12.55 -34.85 -6.93
C PRO A 129 -12.17 -34.74 -5.45
N ILE A 130 -11.47 -35.74 -4.92
CA ILE A 130 -11.01 -35.75 -3.53
C ILE A 130 -10.08 -34.58 -3.19
N LEU A 131 -9.25 -34.13 -4.14
CA LEU A 131 -8.37 -32.98 -3.91
C LEU A 131 -9.17 -31.68 -3.83
N ARG A 132 -10.19 -31.52 -4.67
CA ARG A 132 -11.12 -30.37 -4.58
C ARG A 132 -11.83 -30.37 -3.23
N ASP A 133 -12.31 -31.52 -2.79
CA ASP A 133 -12.99 -31.67 -1.50
C ASP A 133 -12.04 -31.36 -0.32
N GLN A 134 -10.79 -31.81 -0.40
CA GLN A 134 -9.74 -31.49 0.60
C GLN A 134 -9.43 -29.99 0.65
N ILE A 135 -9.33 -29.31 -0.50
CA ILE A 135 -9.12 -27.86 -0.57
C ILE A 135 -10.27 -27.11 0.08
N ALA A 136 -11.52 -27.42 -0.31
CA ALA A 136 -12.70 -26.77 0.24
C ALA A 136 -12.86 -27.05 1.74
N HIS A 137 -12.61 -28.29 2.18
CA HIS A 137 -12.64 -28.68 3.58
C HIS A 137 -11.57 -27.96 4.40
N PHE A 138 -10.35 -27.83 3.87
CA PHE A 138 -9.27 -27.11 4.53
C PHE A 138 -9.68 -25.67 4.85
N PHE A 139 -10.06 -24.88 3.84
CA PHE A 139 -10.41 -23.47 4.06
C PHE A 139 -11.65 -23.30 4.93
N ARG A 140 -12.61 -24.23 4.89
CA ARG A 140 -13.78 -24.21 5.77
C ARG A 140 -13.41 -24.38 7.25
N HIS A 141 -12.43 -25.22 7.55
CA HIS A 141 -12.21 -25.72 8.92
C HIS A 141 -10.91 -25.28 9.59
N TYR A 142 -9.92 -24.76 8.84
CA TYR A 142 -8.59 -24.49 9.40
C TYR A 142 -8.60 -23.45 10.55
N LYS A 143 -9.60 -22.55 10.56
CA LYS A 143 -9.84 -21.53 11.58
C LYS A 143 -10.81 -21.95 12.70
N ASP A 144 -11.34 -23.19 12.72
CA ASP A 144 -12.42 -23.60 13.66
C ASP A 144 -12.09 -23.44 15.14
N LEU A 145 -10.80 -23.53 15.50
CA LEU A 145 -10.32 -23.39 16.87
C LEU A 145 -9.72 -21.99 17.16
N GLU A 146 -9.87 -21.04 16.24
CA GLU A 146 -9.55 -19.63 16.43
C GLU A 146 -10.80 -18.89 16.92
N ALA A 147 -10.76 -18.36 18.15
CA ALA A 147 -11.94 -17.77 18.80
C ALA A 147 -12.54 -16.61 17.97
N GLY A 148 -13.82 -16.71 17.65
CA GLY A 148 -14.57 -15.69 16.91
C GLY A 148 -14.39 -15.71 15.39
N LYS A 149 -13.61 -16.64 14.84
CA LYS A 149 -13.42 -16.80 13.39
C LYS A 149 -14.34 -17.86 12.82
N TRP A 150 -14.74 -17.67 11.57
CA TRP A 150 -15.56 -18.62 10.84
C TRP A 150 -15.31 -18.47 9.34
N VAL A 151 -15.54 -19.53 8.57
CA VAL A 151 -15.47 -19.50 7.11
C VAL A 151 -16.68 -20.22 6.53
N ASN A 152 -17.32 -19.60 5.54
CA ASN A 152 -18.33 -20.23 4.72
C ASN A 152 -17.85 -20.33 3.26
N VAL A 153 -17.74 -21.56 2.76
CA VAL A 153 -17.40 -21.82 1.35
C VAL A 153 -18.66 -21.77 0.52
N ALA A 154 -18.79 -20.77 -0.35
CA ALA A 154 -19.98 -20.54 -1.16
C ALA A 154 -20.01 -21.43 -2.41
N ARG A 155 -18.99 -21.33 -3.28
CA ARG A 155 -18.92 -22.09 -4.53
C ARG A 155 -17.52 -22.13 -5.12
N TRP A 156 -17.34 -23.00 -6.10
CA TRP A 156 -16.21 -22.90 -7.03
C TRP A 156 -16.55 -21.95 -8.18
N ALA A 157 -15.55 -21.20 -8.62
CA ALA A 157 -15.53 -20.35 -9.80
C ALA A 157 -14.61 -20.99 -10.84
N ASP A 158 -14.94 -20.80 -12.12
CA ASP A 158 -14.15 -21.36 -13.22
C ASP A 158 -12.85 -20.56 -13.47
N ALA A 159 -12.02 -21.05 -14.39
CA ALA A 159 -10.72 -20.46 -14.69
C ALA A 159 -10.82 -19.02 -15.24
N GLU A 160 -11.89 -18.70 -15.97
CA GLU A 160 -12.09 -17.37 -16.56
C GLU A 160 -12.56 -16.37 -15.51
N GLU A 161 -13.44 -16.78 -14.60
CA GLU A 161 -13.82 -15.96 -13.45
C GLU A 161 -12.62 -15.71 -12.53
N ALA A 162 -11.79 -16.73 -12.28
CA ALA A 162 -10.53 -16.57 -11.55
C ALA A 162 -9.57 -15.58 -12.26
N ALA A 163 -9.43 -15.69 -13.57
CA ALA A 163 -8.65 -14.77 -14.37
C ALA A 163 -9.21 -13.33 -14.30
N ALA A 164 -10.53 -13.18 -14.32
CA ALA A 164 -11.19 -11.88 -14.18
C ALA A 164 -10.95 -11.24 -12.81
N LEU A 165 -10.89 -12.02 -11.72
CA LEU A 165 -10.55 -11.54 -10.38
C LEU A 165 -9.11 -10.98 -10.35
N ILE A 166 -8.15 -11.72 -10.90
CA ILE A 166 -6.75 -11.29 -11.01
C ILE A 166 -6.64 -10.00 -11.85
N ALA A 167 -7.31 -9.98 -13.01
CA ALA A 167 -7.30 -8.82 -13.91
C ALA A 167 -7.93 -7.59 -13.24
N ALA A 168 -9.08 -7.73 -12.59
CA ALA A 168 -9.75 -6.64 -11.89
C ALA A 168 -8.89 -6.06 -10.76
N ALA A 169 -8.22 -6.93 -10.00
CA ALA A 169 -7.31 -6.53 -8.92
C ALA A 169 -6.05 -5.81 -9.44
N SER A 170 -5.58 -6.16 -10.65
CA SER A 170 -4.45 -5.49 -11.31
C SER A 170 -4.88 -4.12 -11.89
N VAL A 171 -6.03 -4.10 -12.59
CA VAL A 171 -6.61 -2.88 -13.19
C VAL A 171 -6.95 -1.85 -12.13
N ALA A 172 -7.35 -2.23 -10.91
CA ALA A 172 -7.67 -1.26 -9.87
C ALA A 172 -6.48 -0.37 -9.47
N GLU A 173 -5.26 -0.93 -9.43
CA GLU A 173 -4.04 -0.18 -9.14
C GLU A 173 -3.64 0.72 -10.32
N ASP A 174 -3.65 0.18 -11.54
CA ASP A 174 -3.37 0.94 -12.75
C ASP A 174 -4.39 2.07 -12.97
N GLU A 175 -5.68 1.78 -12.77
CA GLU A 175 -6.77 2.76 -12.88
C GLU A 175 -6.61 3.89 -11.86
N PHE A 176 -6.17 3.59 -10.62
CA PHE A 176 -5.89 4.61 -9.63
C PHE A 176 -4.74 5.53 -10.07
N ASN A 177 -3.70 4.94 -10.66
CA ASN A 177 -2.56 5.67 -11.19
C ASN A 177 -2.95 6.53 -12.41
N ASP A 178 -3.70 5.96 -13.35
CA ASP A 178 -4.24 6.62 -14.53
C ASP A 178 -5.12 7.81 -14.16
N TRP A 179 -6.00 7.61 -13.18
CA TRP A 179 -6.86 8.66 -12.68
C TRP A 179 -6.05 9.84 -12.14
N TYR A 180 -5.00 9.56 -11.35
CA TYR A 180 -4.11 10.61 -10.84
C TYR A 180 -3.43 11.38 -11.98
N ASP A 181 -2.89 10.65 -12.95
CA ASP A 181 -2.04 11.20 -14.01
C ASP A 181 -2.83 11.94 -15.10
N THR A 182 -4.07 11.52 -15.37
CA THR A 182 -4.84 12.00 -16.54
C THR A 182 -6.06 12.85 -16.18
N GLU A 183 -6.60 12.72 -14.97
CA GLU A 183 -7.76 13.49 -14.51
C GLU A 183 -7.41 14.34 -13.27
N HIS A 184 -7.07 13.71 -12.15
CA HIS A 184 -6.99 14.38 -10.85
C HIS A 184 -5.97 15.51 -10.77
N ILE A 185 -4.70 15.25 -11.16
CA ILE A 185 -3.63 16.26 -11.15
C ILE A 185 -3.86 17.29 -12.26
N PRO A 186 -4.11 16.90 -13.53
CA PRO A 186 -4.35 17.88 -14.59
C PRO A 186 -5.53 18.83 -14.32
N GLU A 187 -6.62 18.35 -13.72
CA GLU A 187 -7.73 19.23 -13.34
C GLU A 187 -7.30 20.29 -12.33
N ARG A 188 -6.54 19.90 -11.30
CA ARG A 188 -6.02 20.83 -10.28
C ARG A 188 -5.01 21.81 -10.85
N GLN A 189 -4.13 21.36 -11.73
CA GLN A 189 -3.18 22.23 -12.43
C GLN A 189 -3.87 23.31 -13.28
N ARG A 190 -5.10 23.07 -13.75
CA ARG A 190 -5.89 24.06 -14.51
C ARG A 190 -6.64 25.05 -13.61
N VAL A 191 -6.76 24.80 -12.31
CA VAL A 191 -7.43 25.71 -11.37
C VAL A 191 -6.51 26.92 -11.11
N PRO A 192 -6.97 28.17 -11.37
CA PRO A 192 -6.20 29.36 -11.03
C PRO A 192 -5.83 29.38 -9.55
N GLY A 193 -4.54 29.59 -9.25
CA GLY A 193 -4.00 29.60 -7.90
C GLY A 193 -3.40 28.27 -7.44
N PHE A 194 -3.46 27.19 -8.23
CA PHE A 194 -2.59 26.02 -8.04
C PHE A 194 -1.22 26.28 -8.68
N LEU A 195 -0.15 26.12 -7.91
CA LEU A 195 1.22 26.47 -8.31
C LEU A 195 2.05 25.22 -8.63
N VAL A 196 2.15 24.29 -7.67
CA VAL A 196 2.94 23.07 -7.82
C VAL A 196 2.09 21.89 -7.41
N CYS A 197 1.89 20.95 -8.33
CA CYS A 197 1.23 19.68 -8.06
C CYS A 197 2.26 18.56 -8.16
N GLN A 198 2.49 17.84 -7.06
CA GLN A 198 3.44 16.73 -7.02
C GLN A 198 2.79 15.48 -6.47
N ARG A 199 3.21 14.34 -7.02
CA ARG A 199 2.74 13.02 -6.65
C ARG A 199 3.90 12.19 -6.10
N TRP A 200 3.60 11.45 -5.04
CA TRP A 200 4.56 10.67 -4.27
C TRP A 200 3.93 9.34 -3.89
N ILE A 201 4.77 8.31 -3.77
CA ILE A 201 4.38 6.98 -3.31
C ILE A 201 5.25 6.61 -2.12
N GLY A 202 4.68 5.93 -1.12
CA GLY A 202 5.39 5.46 0.06
C GLY A 202 6.62 4.64 -0.34
N ALA A 203 7.76 4.98 0.26
CA ALA A 203 9.03 4.32 -0.06
C ALA A 203 9.02 2.83 0.34
N ASP A 204 8.31 2.52 1.43
CA ASP A 204 8.20 1.18 2.01
C ASP A 204 6.89 0.48 1.65
N ASN A 205 5.86 1.25 1.31
CA ASN A 205 4.53 0.74 0.99
C ASN A 205 3.95 1.47 -0.23
N PRO A 206 3.93 0.83 -1.42
CA PRO A 206 3.46 1.47 -2.64
C PRO A 206 1.95 1.77 -2.63
N LYS A 207 1.18 1.17 -1.70
CA LYS A 207 -0.24 1.48 -1.51
C LYS A 207 -0.47 2.83 -0.82
N GLN A 208 0.56 3.43 -0.21
CA GLN A 208 0.49 4.77 0.35
C GLN A 208 0.78 5.80 -0.75
N SER A 209 -0.25 6.49 -1.22
CA SER A 209 -0.12 7.56 -2.21
C SER A 209 -0.31 8.92 -1.56
N VAL A 210 0.59 9.86 -1.86
CA VAL A 210 0.53 11.26 -1.38
C VAL A 210 0.52 12.19 -2.59
N ALA A 211 -0.38 13.16 -2.58
CA ALA A 211 -0.31 14.30 -3.48
C ALA A 211 -0.14 15.57 -2.67
N THR A 212 0.79 16.42 -3.09
CA THR A 212 1.05 17.73 -2.47
C THR A 212 0.74 18.82 -3.48
N TYR A 213 0.08 19.86 -2.99
CA TYR A 213 -0.35 21.01 -3.79
C TYR A 213 0.14 22.27 -3.11
N ASP A 214 1.08 22.97 -3.72
CA ASP A 214 1.34 24.36 -3.36
C ASP A 214 0.30 25.22 -4.08
N VAL A 215 -0.39 26.06 -3.33
CA VAL A 215 -1.42 26.98 -3.82
C VAL A 215 -1.09 28.40 -3.38
N GLU A 216 -1.54 29.41 -4.11
CA GLU A 216 -1.33 30.83 -3.78
C GLU A 216 -1.88 31.18 -2.39
N SER A 217 -2.99 30.55 -2.01
CA SER A 217 -3.63 30.67 -0.70
C SER A 217 -4.58 29.50 -0.49
N VAL A 218 -4.79 29.09 0.77
CA VAL A 218 -5.79 28.07 1.13
C VAL A 218 -7.20 28.46 0.65
N SER A 219 -7.49 29.76 0.48
CA SER A 219 -8.77 30.23 -0.05
C SER A 219 -9.06 29.77 -1.50
N VAL A 220 -8.03 29.40 -2.28
CA VAL A 220 -8.20 28.81 -3.63
C VAL A 220 -9.09 27.56 -3.57
N LEU A 221 -8.97 26.77 -2.50
CA LEU A 221 -9.75 25.55 -2.28
C LEU A 221 -11.23 25.83 -1.98
N GLN A 222 -11.59 27.09 -1.73
CA GLN A 222 -12.98 27.56 -1.56
C GLN A 222 -13.51 28.28 -2.80
N GLY A 223 -12.66 28.51 -3.81
CA GLY A 223 -13.02 29.23 -5.03
C GLY A 223 -13.95 28.41 -5.95
N PRO A 224 -14.69 29.10 -6.84
CA PRO A 224 -15.63 28.45 -7.75
C PRO A 224 -14.93 27.46 -8.70
N ALA A 225 -13.71 27.77 -9.16
CA ALA A 225 -12.94 26.90 -10.05
C ALA A 225 -12.57 25.56 -9.39
N TYR A 226 -12.15 25.56 -8.11
CA TYR A 226 -11.86 24.32 -7.39
C TYR A 226 -13.14 23.54 -7.06
N ARG A 227 -14.22 24.22 -6.66
CA ARG A 227 -15.51 23.59 -6.37
C ARG A 227 -16.13 22.91 -7.60
N ALA A 228 -15.84 23.40 -8.80
CA ALA A 228 -16.29 22.79 -10.06
C ALA A 228 -15.69 21.39 -10.30
N ILE A 229 -14.55 21.06 -9.68
CA ILE A 229 -13.83 19.78 -9.83
C ILE A 229 -13.76 19.00 -8.50
N GLY A 230 -14.56 19.38 -7.50
CA GLY A 230 -14.50 18.84 -6.14
C GLY A 230 -15.87 18.53 -5.56
N GLY A 231 -15.89 17.71 -4.50
CA GLY A 231 -17.12 17.35 -3.79
C GLY A 231 -18.12 16.63 -4.70
N GLU A 232 -19.36 17.11 -4.74
CA GLU A 232 -20.43 16.51 -5.55
C GLU A 232 -20.18 16.61 -7.06
N ASN A 233 -19.35 17.56 -7.49
CA ASN A 233 -19.02 17.81 -8.90
C ASN A 233 -17.90 16.90 -9.44
N LEU A 234 -17.37 15.98 -8.63
CA LEU A 234 -16.42 14.98 -9.10
C LEU A 234 -17.00 14.16 -10.26
N SER A 235 -16.15 13.84 -11.23
CA SER A 235 -16.50 12.98 -12.35
C SER A 235 -16.94 11.59 -11.86
N PRO A 236 -17.70 10.82 -12.67
CA PRO A 236 -18.01 9.43 -12.34
C PRO A 236 -16.75 8.58 -12.12
N TRP A 237 -15.66 8.88 -12.82
CA TRP A 237 -14.39 8.18 -12.66
C TRP A 237 -13.73 8.52 -11.32
N SER A 238 -13.61 9.81 -11.00
CA SER A 238 -13.16 10.28 -9.69
C SER A 238 -13.94 9.65 -8.54
N LYS A 239 -15.28 9.68 -8.58
CA LYS A 239 -16.13 9.08 -7.53
C LYS A 239 -15.83 7.59 -7.35
N ARG A 240 -15.73 6.84 -8.46
CA ARG A 240 -15.42 5.40 -8.45
C ARG A 240 -14.05 5.12 -7.84
N VAL A 241 -13.01 5.82 -8.29
CA VAL A 241 -11.63 5.59 -7.83
C VAL A 241 -11.49 5.98 -6.36
N THR A 242 -11.98 7.15 -5.96
CA THR A 242 -11.92 7.59 -4.55
C THR A 242 -12.75 6.70 -3.63
N GLY A 243 -13.84 6.09 -4.12
CA GLY A 243 -14.66 5.15 -3.35
C GLY A 243 -13.95 3.83 -3.01
N ARG A 244 -12.84 3.50 -3.68
CA ARG A 244 -12.00 2.32 -3.40
C ARG A 244 -10.83 2.62 -2.45
N VAL A 245 -10.61 3.90 -2.10
CA VAL A 245 -9.53 4.29 -1.20
C VAL A 245 -9.94 3.98 0.23
N GLN A 246 -9.23 3.05 0.88
CA GLN A 246 -9.53 2.62 2.25
C GLN A 246 -9.45 3.75 3.28
N ARG A 247 -8.46 4.64 3.14
CA ARG A 247 -8.26 5.77 4.04
C ARG A 247 -7.76 6.99 3.27
N LEU A 248 -8.63 7.97 3.09
CA LEU A 248 -8.29 9.26 2.51
C LEU A 248 -8.05 10.29 3.63
N VAL A 249 -6.84 10.83 3.71
CA VAL A 249 -6.51 11.92 4.64
C VAL A 249 -6.10 13.14 3.85
N ARG A 250 -6.68 14.29 4.17
CA ARG A 250 -6.40 15.56 3.51
C ARG A 250 -6.02 16.61 4.55
N PHE A 251 -4.95 17.35 4.25
CA PHE A 251 -4.50 18.47 5.04
C PHE A 251 -4.50 19.73 4.17
N GLU A 252 -4.96 20.82 4.75
CA GLU A 252 -4.90 22.17 4.17
C GLU A 252 -4.46 23.14 5.25
N GLY A 253 -3.59 24.07 4.91
CA GLY A 253 -2.95 24.94 5.88
C GLY A 253 -1.95 25.90 5.27
N ASP A 254 -1.54 26.87 6.09
CA ASP A 254 -0.60 27.91 5.69
C ASP A 254 0.83 27.47 5.97
N GLN A 255 1.75 27.81 5.06
CA GLN A 255 3.17 27.66 5.33
C GLN A 255 3.59 28.70 6.36
N ILE A 256 4.23 28.25 7.44
CA ILE A 256 4.69 29.11 8.55
C ILE A 256 6.23 29.23 8.58
N LEU A 257 6.94 28.36 7.86
CA LEU A 257 8.41 28.39 7.74
C LEU A 257 8.83 27.72 6.41
N PRO A 258 9.77 28.30 5.63
CA PRO A 258 10.51 29.55 5.84
C PRO A 258 9.89 30.77 5.13
N GLY A 259 8.56 30.91 5.17
CA GLY A 259 7.81 31.93 4.40
C GLY A 259 7.06 31.28 3.24
N ASP A 260 7.09 31.87 2.04
CA ASP A 260 6.32 31.41 0.86
C ASP A 260 7.14 30.53 -0.10
N GLN A 261 8.17 29.86 0.40
CA GLN A 261 9.03 29.00 -0.41
C GLN A 261 8.23 27.82 -1.02
N ALA A 262 8.24 27.74 -2.35
CA ALA A 262 7.62 26.65 -3.11
C ALA A 262 8.41 25.33 -3.01
N SER A 263 7.74 24.23 -3.36
CA SER A 263 8.34 22.91 -3.46
C SER A 263 9.41 22.87 -4.56
N PRO A 264 10.57 22.24 -4.32
CA PRO A 264 11.56 22.02 -5.36
C PRO A 264 11.07 20.96 -6.38
N GLU A 265 11.25 21.25 -7.67
CA GLU A 265 10.86 20.33 -8.76
C GLU A 265 11.75 19.08 -8.84
N ASN A 266 13.03 19.22 -8.50
CA ASN A 266 14.06 18.19 -8.62
C ASN A 266 14.11 17.21 -7.43
N ALA A 267 13.18 17.30 -6.47
CA ALA A 267 13.13 16.38 -5.35
C ALA A 267 12.78 14.95 -5.79
N GLY A 268 13.58 13.98 -5.36
CA GLY A 268 13.38 12.54 -5.60
C GLY A 268 12.74 11.81 -4.40
N GLY A 269 12.70 12.45 -3.23
CA GLY A 269 12.03 11.93 -2.04
C GLY A 269 11.29 13.02 -1.27
N LEU A 270 10.37 12.60 -0.40
CA LEU A 270 9.60 13.45 0.48
C LEU A 270 9.46 12.77 1.84
N LEU A 271 9.81 13.46 2.93
CA LEU A 271 9.42 13.06 4.28
C LEU A 271 8.31 14.00 4.75
N LEU A 272 7.16 13.42 5.12
CA LEU A 272 6.07 14.09 5.79
C LEU A 272 6.07 13.73 7.27
N VAL A 273 6.02 14.74 8.14
CA VAL A 273 5.88 14.59 9.59
C VAL A 273 4.70 15.43 10.06
N GLY A 274 3.78 14.83 10.80
CA GLY A 274 2.62 15.51 11.37
C GLY A 274 2.53 15.28 12.87
N MET A 275 2.21 16.32 13.63
CA MET A 275 2.10 16.28 15.09
C MET A 275 1.08 17.30 15.61
N THR A 276 0.38 16.94 16.67
CA THR A 276 -0.46 17.85 17.46
C THR A 276 0.12 17.99 18.87
N PRO A 277 0.76 19.12 19.22
CA PRO A 277 1.14 19.39 20.60
C PRO A 277 -0.06 19.78 21.45
N ALA A 278 -0.09 19.35 22.71
CA ALA A 278 -1.03 19.87 23.69
C ALA A 278 -0.84 21.37 23.88
N ALA A 279 -1.93 22.09 24.17
CA ALA A 279 -1.92 23.55 24.30
C ALA A 279 -0.85 24.07 25.28
N ALA A 280 -0.60 23.33 26.37
CA ALA A 280 0.37 23.70 27.40
C ALA A 280 1.84 23.74 26.91
N VAL A 281 2.18 23.00 25.84
CA VAL A 281 3.55 22.92 25.30
C VAL A 281 3.67 23.44 23.88
N GLU A 282 2.58 23.88 23.25
CA GLU A 282 2.55 24.27 21.85
C GLU A 282 3.56 25.38 21.50
N THR A 283 3.68 26.40 22.35
CA THR A 283 4.65 27.49 22.17
C THR A 283 6.09 26.95 22.20
N ALA A 284 6.42 26.12 23.19
CA ALA A 284 7.76 25.54 23.32
C ALA A 284 8.06 24.56 22.17
N PHE A 285 7.05 23.81 21.73
CA PHE A 285 7.15 22.92 20.58
C PHE A 285 7.49 23.71 19.31
N ASN A 286 6.76 24.79 19.02
CA ASN A 286 7.03 25.60 17.84
C ASN A 286 8.38 26.30 17.93
N ALA A 287 8.76 26.85 19.07
CA ALA A 287 10.07 27.48 19.26
C ALA A 287 11.21 26.51 18.94
N TRP A 288 11.19 25.29 19.51
CA TRP A 288 12.18 24.25 19.23
C TRP A 288 12.17 23.86 17.74
N TYR A 289 10.98 23.63 17.17
CA TYR A 289 10.86 23.13 15.80
C TYR A 289 11.35 24.17 14.78
N ASP A 290 11.02 25.46 14.99
CA ASP A 290 11.35 26.57 14.09
C ASP A 290 12.80 27.02 14.18
N THR A 291 13.38 27.03 15.39
CA THR A 291 14.69 27.64 15.62
C THR A 291 15.84 26.64 15.71
N GLU A 292 15.54 25.39 16.07
CA GLU A 292 16.54 24.34 16.25
C GLU A 292 16.36 23.21 15.23
N HIS A 293 15.19 22.55 15.25
CA HIS A 293 15.01 21.27 14.57
C HIS A 293 15.00 21.39 13.04
N VAL A 294 14.09 22.19 12.46
CA VAL A 294 14.03 22.37 11.00
C VAL A 294 15.31 22.99 10.45
N PRO A 295 15.90 24.04 11.05
CA PRO A 295 17.18 24.58 10.59
C PRO A 295 18.31 23.55 10.62
N ALA A 296 18.36 22.65 11.61
CA ALA A 296 19.36 21.59 11.65
C ALA A 296 19.19 20.59 10.51
N LEU A 297 17.96 20.14 10.26
CA LEU A 297 17.66 19.19 9.18
C LEU A 297 17.81 19.81 7.79
N ALA A 298 17.47 21.10 7.61
CA ALA A 298 17.63 21.82 6.35
C ALA A 298 19.09 21.91 5.88
N ARG A 299 20.08 21.76 6.78
CA ARG A 299 21.51 21.76 6.45
C ARG A 299 22.06 20.39 6.07
N VAL A 300 21.29 19.32 6.22
CA VAL A 300 21.73 17.96 5.90
C VAL A 300 21.89 17.83 4.38
N PRO A 301 23.06 17.38 3.88
CA PRO A 301 23.25 17.10 2.46
C PRO A 301 22.15 16.20 1.89
N GLY A 302 21.54 16.64 0.80
CA GLY A 302 20.40 15.95 0.17
C GLY A 302 19.03 16.39 0.68
N VAL A 303 18.93 17.24 1.72
CA VAL A 303 17.70 17.98 2.02
C VAL A 303 17.64 19.20 1.13
N LEU A 304 16.67 19.23 0.21
CA LEU A 304 16.53 20.29 -0.78
C LEU A 304 15.65 21.44 -0.26
N CYS A 305 14.67 21.10 0.57
CA CYS A 305 13.76 22.07 1.17
C CYS A 305 13.16 21.48 2.44
N ALA A 306 12.98 22.29 3.48
CA ALA A 306 12.31 21.92 4.72
C ALA A 306 11.28 22.99 5.06
N ARG A 307 10.00 22.60 5.09
CA ARG A 307 8.87 23.53 5.20
C ARG A 307 7.94 23.11 6.32
N ARG A 308 7.41 24.06 7.08
CA ARG A 308 6.39 23.81 8.10
C ARG A 308 5.07 24.46 7.73
N PHE A 309 3.99 23.78 8.11
CA PHE A 309 2.64 24.22 7.86
C PHE A 309 1.81 24.12 9.13
N ARG A 310 0.88 25.06 9.30
CA ARG A 310 -0.17 25.02 10.32
C ARG A 310 -1.50 24.72 9.64
N THR A 311 -2.18 23.67 10.07
CA THR A 311 -3.44 23.26 9.43
C THR A 311 -4.60 24.17 9.83
N ALA A 312 -5.56 24.37 8.93
CA ALA A 312 -6.70 25.29 9.11
C ALA A 312 -7.81 24.76 10.04
N GLY A 313 -7.68 23.52 10.54
CA GLY A 313 -8.71 22.86 11.37
C GLY A 313 -8.63 21.32 11.36
N GLY A 314 -7.53 20.76 10.87
CA GLY A 314 -7.33 19.31 10.77
C GLY A 314 -6.42 18.78 11.88
N SER A 315 -6.42 17.47 12.02
CA SER A 315 -5.42 16.75 12.79
C SER A 315 -4.51 15.96 11.83
N PRO A 316 -3.17 16.12 11.90
CA PRO A 316 -2.44 16.84 12.93
C PRO A 316 -2.47 18.37 12.75
N LYS A 317 -2.23 19.09 13.85
CA LYS A 317 -2.22 20.57 13.89
C LYS A 317 -1.06 21.19 13.11
N TYR A 318 0.09 20.53 13.12
CA TYR A 318 1.29 20.96 12.40
C TYR A 318 1.81 19.86 11.49
N MET A 319 2.26 20.27 10.31
CA MET A 319 2.94 19.42 9.34
C MET A 319 4.33 19.99 9.04
N ALA A 320 5.31 19.12 8.85
CA ALA A 320 6.61 19.43 8.29
C ALA A 320 6.85 18.57 7.06
N LEU A 321 7.23 19.20 5.95
CA LEU A 321 7.58 18.55 4.69
C LEU A 321 9.07 18.77 4.44
N TYR A 322 9.82 17.69 4.29
CA TYR A 322 11.22 17.72 3.88
C TYR A 322 11.31 17.13 2.48
N HIS A 323 11.59 17.96 1.49
CA HIS A 323 11.86 17.53 0.13
C HIS A 323 13.33 17.13 0.02
N LEU A 324 13.57 15.93 -0.49
CA LEU A 324 14.86 15.26 -0.44
C LEU A 324 15.33 14.93 -1.86
N ALA A 325 16.64 14.87 -2.06
CA ALA A 325 17.24 14.38 -3.30
C ALA A 325 16.85 12.90 -3.57
N SER A 326 16.71 12.10 -2.51
CA SER A 326 16.16 10.74 -2.55
C SER A 326 15.57 10.38 -1.18
N PRO A 327 14.67 9.39 -1.07
CA PRO A 327 14.14 8.95 0.23
C PRO A 327 15.25 8.49 1.19
N ALA A 328 16.35 7.92 0.68
CA ALA A 328 17.46 7.38 1.47
C ALA A 328 18.20 8.42 2.34
N VAL A 329 17.98 9.73 2.11
CA VAL A 329 18.58 10.80 2.92
C VAL A 329 18.21 10.62 4.41
N VAL A 330 16.99 10.18 4.72
CA VAL A 330 16.53 10.03 6.12
C VAL A 330 17.22 8.90 6.88
N ASP A 331 17.83 7.95 6.16
CA ASP A 331 18.54 6.82 6.75
C ASP A 331 20.04 7.10 6.93
N GLY A 332 20.53 8.18 6.31
CA GLY A 332 21.93 8.59 6.32
C GLY A 332 22.44 8.99 7.70
N ALA A 333 23.75 8.82 7.90
CA ALA A 333 24.41 9.18 9.16
C ALA A 333 24.31 10.69 9.48
N GLU A 334 24.33 11.53 8.46
CA GLU A 334 24.20 12.99 8.61
C GLU A 334 22.81 13.40 9.09
N TRP A 335 21.76 12.80 8.51
CA TRP A 335 20.38 12.99 8.98
C TRP A 335 20.23 12.56 10.44
N LYS A 336 20.67 11.34 10.77
CA LYS A 336 20.60 10.80 12.14
C LYS A 336 21.33 11.70 13.13
N ARG A 337 22.50 12.22 12.76
CA ARG A 337 23.28 13.16 13.58
C ARG A 337 22.54 14.49 13.77
N ALA A 338 22.01 15.08 12.69
CA ALA A 338 21.27 16.34 12.77
C ALA A 338 20.01 16.18 13.63
N SER A 339 19.18 15.16 13.36
CA SER A 339 17.97 14.87 14.16
C SER A 339 18.30 14.59 15.63
N GLY A 340 19.41 13.90 15.88
CA GLY A 340 19.86 13.58 17.24
C GLY A 340 20.48 14.75 17.99
N SER A 341 21.03 15.74 17.28
CA SER A 341 21.60 16.96 17.87
C SER A 341 20.56 17.94 18.39
N THR A 342 19.33 17.83 17.91
CA THR A 342 18.18 18.64 18.33
C THR A 342 17.06 17.71 18.82
N PRO A 343 17.23 17.00 19.94
CA PRO A 343 16.18 16.12 20.44
C PRO A 343 14.96 16.96 20.86
N MET A 344 13.76 16.42 20.66
CA MET A 344 12.55 17.05 21.18
C MET A 344 12.66 17.16 22.70
N PRO A 345 12.41 18.34 23.30
CA PRO A 345 12.49 18.52 24.75
C PRO A 345 11.65 17.49 25.50
N GLU A 346 12.22 16.91 26.57
CA GLU A 346 11.63 15.75 27.27
C GLU A 346 10.21 16.04 27.80
N HIS A 347 9.97 17.26 28.28
CA HIS A 347 8.66 17.69 28.79
C HIS A 347 7.59 17.82 27.68
N ILE A 348 7.98 17.97 26.41
CA ILE A 348 7.08 18.10 25.26
C ILE A 348 6.70 16.72 24.71
N ARG A 349 7.66 15.80 24.64
CA ARG A 349 7.50 14.48 24.00
C ARG A 349 6.23 13.69 24.41
N PRO A 350 5.85 13.59 25.72
CA PRO A 350 4.63 12.87 26.11
C PRO A 350 3.33 13.63 25.79
N GLN A 351 3.42 14.90 25.40
CA GLN A 351 2.28 15.79 25.13
C GLN A 351 2.02 15.97 23.63
N ILE A 352 2.45 15.02 22.80
CA ILE A 352 2.26 15.03 21.34
C ILE A 352 1.30 13.90 20.95
N SER A 353 0.20 14.24 20.29
CA SER A 353 -0.74 13.32 19.66
C SER A 353 -0.66 13.36 18.13
N ASP A 354 -1.47 12.51 17.47
CA ASP A 354 -1.70 12.52 16.01
C ASP A 354 -0.44 12.43 15.17
N ARG A 355 0.48 11.58 15.63
CA ARG A 355 1.78 11.39 15.00
C ARG A 355 1.59 10.77 13.63
N LEU A 356 2.00 11.51 12.61
CA LEU A 356 2.16 11.03 11.24
C LEU A 356 3.64 11.08 10.90
N ARG A 357 4.16 10.01 10.32
CA ARG A 357 5.49 9.99 9.71
C ARG A 357 5.43 9.12 8.48
N LEU A 358 5.74 9.68 7.31
CA LEU A 358 5.72 8.96 6.05
C LEU A 358 6.90 9.39 5.18
N VAL A 359 7.66 8.42 4.69
CA VAL A 359 8.74 8.63 3.72
C VAL A 359 8.25 8.15 2.37
N CYS A 360 8.38 9.00 1.35
CA CYS A 360 7.94 8.74 -0.01
C CYS A 360 9.07 8.93 -1.02
N CYS A 361 8.97 8.22 -2.14
CA CYS A 361 9.69 8.51 -3.36
C CYS A 361 8.81 9.33 -4.31
N LYS A 362 9.43 10.09 -5.23
CA LYS A 362 8.69 10.79 -6.28
C LYS A 362 8.01 9.76 -7.19
N TYR A 363 6.71 9.90 -7.41
CA TYR A 363 6.00 9.01 -8.33
C TYR A 363 6.53 9.22 -9.76
N ARG A 364 6.81 8.11 -10.43
CA ARG A 364 7.01 8.03 -11.87
C ARG A 364 6.25 6.83 -12.36
N ARG A 365 5.45 7.01 -13.40
CA ARG A 365 4.82 5.88 -14.09
C ARG A 365 5.93 4.99 -14.65
N GLN A 366 5.97 3.74 -14.19
CA GLN A 366 6.80 2.74 -14.83
C GLN A 366 6.08 2.34 -16.12
N GLY A 367 6.78 2.44 -17.25
CA GLY A 367 6.25 2.12 -18.57
C GLY A 367 6.35 0.64 -18.91
#